data_AF-A0A6I7EXW0-F1
#
_entry.id   AF-A0A6I7EXW0-F1
#
_cell.length_a   1.000
_cell.length_b   1.000
_cell.length_c   1.000
_cell.angle_alpha   90.00
_cell.angle_beta   90.00
_cell.angle_gamma   90.00
#
_symmetry.space_group_name_H-M   'P 1'
#
loop_
_entity.id
_entity.type
_entity.pdbx_description
1 polymer ?
#
loop_
_entity_poly.entity_id
_entity_poly.type
_entity_poly.pdbx_seq_one_letter_code
_entity_poly.pdbx_strand_id
1 'polypeptide(L)' 'MNTKEYAALVEMVACARYLAALTDNPDVVDVAEKVKELGAEAAEAIGQSTEILKRDSVERYHDVRKYFDGK' A
#
# COMPACT_ATOMS: atom_id res chain seq x y z
N MET A 1 -10.69 13.86 -11.85
CA MET A 1 -9.71 12.92 -11.28
C MET A 1 -10.04 12.77 -9.81
N ASN A 2 -10.40 11.57 -9.34
CA ASN A 2 -10.90 11.38 -7.98
C ASN A 2 -9.73 11.20 -7.00
N THR A 3 -9.18 12.32 -6.55
CA THR A 3 -7.96 12.38 -5.73
C THR A 3 -8.07 11.64 -4.39
N LYS A 4 -9.29 11.47 -3.87
CA LYS A 4 -9.54 10.76 -2.61
C LYS A 4 -9.41 9.23 -2.75
N GLU A 5 -9.88 8.67 -3.86
CA GLU A 5 -9.76 7.23 -4.14
C GLU A 5 -8.30 6.84 -4.29
N TYR A 6 -7.53 7.64 -5.03
CA TYR A 6 -6.10 7.40 -5.18
C TYR A 6 -5.35 7.49 -3.84
N ALA A 7 -5.63 8.50 -3.02
CA ALA A 7 -5.02 8.63 -1.70
C ALA A 7 -5.32 7.43 -0.78
N ALA A 8 -6.56 6.92 -0.83
CA ALA A 8 -6.94 5.73 -0.08
C ALA A 8 -6.19 4.47 -0.57
N LEU A 9 -5.99 4.32 -1.88
CA LEU A 9 -5.19 3.23 -2.45
C LEU A 9 -3.73 3.30 -2.00
N VAL A 10 -3.12 4.49 -2.01
CA VAL A 10 -1.75 4.70 -1.52
C VAL A 10 -1.63 4.27 -0.05
N GLU A 11 -2.58 4.67 0.80
CA GLU A 11 -2.60 4.29 2.22
C GLU A 11 -2.73 2.77 2.41
N MET A 12 -3.66 2.14 1.69
CA MET A 12 -3.90 0.71 1.76
C MET A 12 -2.63 -0.09 1.39
N VAL A 13 -1.99 0.27 0.28
CA VAL A 13 -0.77 -0.41 -0.19
C VAL A 13 0.41 -0.14 0.74
N ALA A 14 0.53 1.07 1.30
CA ALA A 14 1.56 1.38 2.30
C ALA A 14 1.40 0.55 3.58
N CYS A 15 0.16 0.40 4.08
CA CYS A 15 -0.15 -0.46 5.22
C CYS A 15 0.13 -1.94 4.93
N ALA A 16 -0.19 -2.44 3.74
CA ALA A 16 0.15 -3.80 3.33
C ALA A 16 1.67 -4.02 3.33
N ARG A 17 2.45 -3.07 2.81
CA ARG A 17 3.92 -3.12 2.87
C ARG A 17 4.45 -3.19 4.30
N TYR A 18 3.87 -2.39 5.20
CA TYR A 18 4.23 -2.43 6.61
C TYR A 18 3.92 -3.79 7.24
N LEU A 19 2.73 -4.33 6.97
CA LEU A 19 2.31 -5.62 7.50
C LEU A 19 3.25 -6.75 7.04
N ALA A 20 3.59 -6.80 5.74
CA ALA A 20 4.54 -7.77 5.20
C ALA A 20 5.95 -7.64 5.79
N ALA A 21 6.37 -6.42 6.18
CA ALA A 21 7.69 -6.18 6.76
C ALA A 21 7.79 -6.52 8.26
N LEU A 22 6.66 -6.58 8.98
CA LEU A 22 6.63 -6.76 10.43
C LEU A 22 6.42 -8.22 10.86
N THR A 23 5.76 -9.02 10.03
CA THR A 23 5.29 -10.36 10.37
C THR A 23 6.22 -11.45 9.84
N ASP A 24 6.44 -12.51 10.62
CA ASP A 24 7.05 -13.77 10.16
C ASP A 24 6.00 -14.80 9.71
N ASN A 25 4.70 -14.49 9.83
CA ASN A 25 3.63 -15.39 9.41
C ASN A 25 3.46 -15.34 7.87
N PRO A 26 3.73 -16.44 7.14
CA PRO A 26 3.65 -16.45 5.68
C PRO A 26 2.24 -16.16 5.14
N ASP A 27 1.18 -16.60 5.83
CA ASP A 27 -0.19 -16.34 5.39
C ASP A 27 -0.50 -14.84 5.39
N VAL A 28 0.07 -14.10 6.34
CA VAL A 28 -0.10 -12.64 6.44
C VAL A 28 0.71 -11.92 5.36
N VAL A 29 1.90 -12.43 5.04
CA VAL A 29 2.71 -11.92 3.90
C VAL A 29 1.95 -12.10 2.60
N ASP A 30 1.38 -13.28 2.35
CA ASP A 30 0.59 -13.57 1.15
C ASP A 30 -0.62 -12.63 1.01
N VAL A 31 -1.34 -12.36 2.10
CA VAL A 31 -2.44 -11.39 2.12
C VAL A 31 -1.95 -9.98 1.79
N ALA A 32 -0.82 -9.56 2.35
CA ALA A 32 -0.25 -8.24 2.07
C ALA A 32 0.18 -8.08 0.60
N GLU A 33 0.77 -9.13 0.02
CA GLU A 33 1.11 -9.16 -1.41
C GLU A 33 -0.16 -9.09 -2.29
N LYS A 34 -1.21 -9.84 -1.93
CA LYS A 34 -2.53 -9.77 -2.60
C LYS A 34 -3.12 -8.36 -2.60
N VAL A 35 -3.02 -7.65 -1.46
CA VAL A 35 -3.49 -6.26 -1.35
C VAL A 35 -2.71 -5.32 -2.26
N LYS A 36 -1.39 -5.53 -2.42
CA LYS A 36 -0.57 -4.73 -3.34
C LYS A 36 -0.98 -4.94 -4.80
N GLU A 37 -1.27 -6.18 -5.19
CA GLU A 37 -1.79 -6.53 -6.52
C GLU A 37 -3.14 -5.87 -6.80
N LEU A 38 -4.11 -6.07 -5.90
CA LEU A 38 -5.45 -5.48 -6.02
C LEU A 38 -5.41 -3.94 -6.01
N GLY A 39 -4.48 -3.35 -5.25
CA GLY A 39 -4.25 -1.91 -5.27
C GLY A 39 -3.78 -1.39 -6.63
N ALA A 40 -2.93 -2.14 -7.33
CA ALA A 40 -2.48 -1.82 -8.67
C ALA A 40 -3.63 -1.92 -9.69
N GLU A 41 -4.42 -3.00 -9.65
CA GLU A 41 -5.62 -3.16 -10.49
C GLU A 41 -6.62 -2.01 -10.27
N ALA A 42 -6.85 -1.64 -9.01
CA ALA A 42 -7.73 -0.53 -8.67
C ALA A 42 -7.19 0.81 -9.18
N ALA A 43 -5.87 1.05 -9.11
CA ALA A 43 -5.24 2.25 -9.66
C ALA A 43 -5.43 2.35 -11.18
N GLU A 44 -5.25 1.25 -11.92
CA GLU A 44 -5.51 1.22 -13.36
C GLU A 44 -6.98 1.53 -13.67
N ALA A 45 -7.91 0.94 -12.91
CA ALA A 45 -9.35 1.17 -13.08
C ALA A 45 -9.76 2.63 -12.89
N ILE A 46 -9.07 3.39 -12.03
CA ILE A 46 -9.30 4.82 -11.82
C ILE A 46 -8.42 5.73 -12.71
N GLY A 47 -7.73 5.15 -13.70
CA GLY A 47 -6.90 5.87 -14.66
C GLY A 47 -5.59 6.40 -14.09
N GLN A 48 -5.05 5.76 -13.05
CA GLN A 48 -3.79 6.09 -12.41
C GLN A 48 -2.68 5.12 -12.82
N SER A 49 -1.44 5.60 -12.80
CA SER A 49 -0.28 4.75 -13.09
C SER A 49 0.07 3.88 -11.89
N THR A 50 0.24 2.58 -12.15
CA THR A 50 0.71 1.60 -11.17
C THR A 50 2.13 1.89 -10.69
N GLU A 51 3.00 2.41 -11.55
CA GLU A 51 4.36 2.85 -11.17
C GLU A 51 4.32 4.05 -10.22
N ILE A 52 3.41 5.00 -10.44
CA ILE A 52 3.20 6.12 -9.52
C ILE A 52 2.66 5.61 -8.17
N LEU A 53 1.64 4.73 -8.18
CA LEU A 53 1.13 4.09 -6.95
C LEU A 53 2.26 3.37 -6.18
N LYS A 54 3.11 2.63 -6.89
CA LYS A 54 4.23 1.91 -6.28
C LYS A 54 5.20 2.87 -5.59
N ARG A 55 5.58 3.97 -6.25
CA ARG A 55 6.44 5.00 -5.66
C ARG A 55 5.77 5.65 -4.44
N ASP A 56 4.56 6.16 -4.62
CA ASP A 56 3.86 6.94 -3.60
C ASP A 56 3.54 6.08 -2.36
N SER A 57 3.21 4.79 -2.54
CA SER A 57 3.02 3.84 -1.43
C SER A 57 4.31 3.48 -0.68
N VAL A 58 5.47 3.52 -1.34
CA VAL A 58 6.78 3.34 -0.68
C VAL A 58 7.14 4.56 0.16
N GLU A 59 6.93 5.77 -0.38
CA GLU A 59 7.10 6.99 0.39
C GLU A 59 6.18 7.00 1.61
N ARG A 60 4.90 6.67 1.41
CA ARG A 60 3.91 6.61 2.48
C ARG A 60 4.19 5.52 3.51
N TYR A 61 4.79 4.40 3.12
CA TYR A 61 5.20 3.33 4.04
C TYR A 61 6.10 3.84 5.17
N HIS A 62 7.01 4.78 4.88
CA HIS A 62 7.89 5.34 5.91
C HIS A 62 7.12 6.11 6.99
N ASP A 63 6.05 6.81 6.61
CA ASP A 63 5.18 7.49 7.56
C ASP A 63 4.33 6.51 8.38
N VAL A 64 3.76 5.50 7.72
CA VAL A 64 2.99 4.42 8.38
C VAL A 64 3.85 3.75 9.43
N ARG A 65 5.08 3.37 9.05
CA ARG A 65 6.07 2.79 9.97
C ARG A 65 6.35 3.71 11.15
N LYS A 66 6.62 5.00 10.91
CA LYS A 66 6.87 5.96 11.99
C LYS A 66 5.69 6.09 12.95
N TYR A 67 4.45 6.03 12.43
CA TYR A 67 3.24 6.11 13.24
C TYR A 67 3.04 4.88 14.13
N PHE A 68 3.31 3.67 13.63
CA PHE A 68 3.13 2.44 14.41
C PHE A 68 4.32 2.09 15.30
N ASP A 69 5.56 2.28 14.82
CA ASP A 69 6.78 1.98 15.61
C ASP A 69 7.06 3.06 16.67
N GLY A 70 6.56 4.29 16.46
CA GLY A 70 6.72 5.42 17.37
C GLY A 70 5.64 5.54 18.45
N LYS A 71 4.69 4.60 18.50
CA LYS A 71 3.66 4.48 19.54
C LYS A 71 4.05 3.41 20.55
#